data_AF-A0A9J6CL76-F1
#
_entry.id   AF-A0A9J6CL76-F1
#
_cell.length_a   1.000
_cell.length_b   1.000
_cell.length_c   1.000
_cell.angle_alpha   90.00
_cell.angle_beta   90.00
_cell.angle_gamma   90.00
#
_symmetry.space_group_name_H-M   'P 1'
#
loop_
_entity.id
_entity.type
_entity.pdbx_description
1 polymer ?
#
loop_
_entity_poly.entity_id
_entity_poly.type
_entity_poly.pdbx_seq_one_letter_code
_entity_poly.pdbx_strand_id
1 'polypeptide(L)'
;MFRLLIVSTLIACALSAVVPDATETEEFRQWSGRIVGGQTAAPGQFPYQTSMRSAANAHFCGGFIINHRTVSWGVPCGTASPDMFARISAVATWLDANTVN
;
A
#
# COMPACT_ATOMS: atom_id res chain seq x y z
N MET A 1 -19.60 6.16 55.80
CA MET A 1 -18.89 5.17 54.96
C MET A 1 -19.39 5.15 53.51
N PHE A 2 -20.71 5.10 53.22
CA PHE A 2 -21.23 5.10 51.84
C PHE A 2 -20.90 6.33 50.98
N ARG A 3 -20.83 7.54 51.58
CA ARG A 3 -20.50 8.77 50.83
C ARG A 3 -19.08 8.79 50.23
N LEU A 4 -18.12 8.12 50.88
CA LEU A 4 -16.74 8.03 50.39
C LEU A 4 -16.63 7.09 49.17
N LEU A 5 -17.44 6.03 49.12
CA LEU A 5 -17.48 5.08 48.01
C LEU A 5 -18.10 5.67 46.73
N ILE A 6 -19.09 6.56 46.89
CA ILE A 6 -19.71 7.28 45.76
C ILE A 6 -18.71 8.26 45.15
N VAL A 7 -17.95 8.98 45.98
CA VAL A 7 -16.95 9.94 45.49
C VAL A 7 -15.81 9.23 44.75
N SER A 8 -15.32 8.09 45.26
CA SER A 8 -14.24 7.35 44.60
C SER A 8 -14.64 6.76 43.25
N THR A 9 -15.89 6.29 43.13
CA THR A 9 -16.42 5.72 41.87
C THR A 9 -16.67 6.81 40.82
N LEU A 10 -17.17 7.98 41.22
CA LEU A 10 -17.31 9.13 40.32
C LEU A 10 -15.97 9.64 39.82
N ILE A 11 -14.94 9.69 40.68
CA ILE A 11 -13.57 10.09 40.28
C ILE A 11 -12.98 9.09 39.28
N ALA A 12 -13.14 7.78 39.52
CA ALA A 12 -12.66 6.76 38.60
C ALA A 12 -13.34 6.84 37.23
N CYS A 13 -14.65 7.08 37.20
CA CYS A 13 -15.42 7.19 35.96
C CYS A 13 -15.09 8.47 35.16
N ALA A 14 -14.78 9.58 35.86
CA ALA A 14 -14.33 10.81 35.21
C ALA A 14 -12.92 10.65 34.61
N LEU A 15 -12.06 9.85 35.25
CA LEU A 15 -10.70 9.61 34.78
C LEU A 15 -10.68 8.77 33.49
N SER A 16 -11.55 7.77 33.37
CA SER A 16 -11.63 6.93 32.16
C SER A 16 -12.15 7.65 30.92
N ALA A 17 -12.88 8.76 31.07
CA ALA A 17 -13.32 9.61 29.96
C ALA A 17 -12.21 10.55 29.43
N VAL A 18 -11.12 10.71 30.20
CA VAL A 18 -9.99 11.59 29.86
C VAL A 18 -8.82 10.82 29.24
N VAL A 19 -8.77 9.49 29.36
CA VAL A 19 -7.72 8.70 28.72
C VAL A 19 -8.10 8.48 27.25
N PRO A 20 -7.39 9.07 26.27
CA PRO A 20 -7.57 8.69 24.88
C PRO A 20 -7.14 7.23 24.74
N ASP A 21 -7.95 6.45 24.04
CA ASP A 21 -7.60 5.07 23.69
C ASP A 21 -6.31 5.08 22.86
N ALA A 22 -5.28 4.40 23.35
CA ALA A 22 -3.93 4.45 22.79
C ALA A 22 -3.78 3.65 21.48
N THR A 23 -4.88 3.11 20.94
CA THR A 23 -4.85 2.20 19.78
C THR A 23 -4.95 2.92 18.42
N GLU A 24 -5.27 4.22 18.39
CA GLU A 24 -5.51 4.96 17.14
C GLU A 24 -4.67 6.24 17.05
N THR A 25 -3.35 6.14 17.17
CA THR A 25 -2.50 7.29 16.77
C THR A 25 -2.56 7.46 15.24
N GLU A 26 -2.64 8.70 14.75
CA GLU A 26 -2.62 9.02 13.31
C GLU A 26 -1.40 8.41 12.60
N GLU A 27 -0.29 8.26 13.32
CA GLU A 27 0.91 7.59 12.84
C GLU A 27 0.67 6.09 12.63
N PHE A 28 0.00 5.38 13.54
CA PHE A 28 -0.34 3.97 13.35
C PHE A 28 -1.28 3.79 12.15
N ARG A 29 -2.25 4.68 11.91
CA ARG A 29 -3.10 4.64 10.70
C ARG A 29 -2.30 4.78 9.39
N GLN A 30 -1.26 5.62 9.38
CA GLN A 30 -0.39 5.80 8.21
C GLN A 30 0.42 4.52 7.86
N TRP A 31 0.73 3.71 8.87
CA TRP A 31 1.52 2.48 8.73
C TRP A 31 0.69 1.20 8.79
N SER A 32 -0.57 1.28 9.22
CA SER A 32 -1.50 0.15 9.32
C SER A 32 -1.71 -0.47 7.94
N GLY A 33 -1.52 -1.80 7.85
CA GLY A 33 -1.60 -2.55 6.60
C GLY A 33 -0.31 -2.56 5.76
N ARG A 34 0.77 -1.89 6.18
CA ARG A 34 2.07 -2.02 5.50
C ARG A 34 2.77 -3.32 5.89
N ILE A 35 3.32 -4.00 4.89
CA ILE A 35 4.13 -5.20 5.12
C ILE A 35 5.53 -4.77 5.58
N VAL A 36 5.92 -5.16 6.79
CA VAL A 36 7.27 -4.99 7.35
C VAL A 36 7.96 -6.35 7.40
N GLY A 37 9.23 -6.41 6.97
CA GLY A 37 10.03 -7.65 7.03
C GLY A 37 9.75 -8.66 5.92
N GLY A 38 9.38 -8.19 4.71
CA GLY A 38 9.22 -9.05 3.54
C GLY A 38 10.50 -9.78 3.12
N GLN A 39 10.39 -10.62 2.09
CA GLN A 39 11.50 -11.39 1.53
C GLN A 39 11.66 -11.12 0.03
N THR A 40 12.88 -11.32 -0.49
CA THR A 40 13.15 -11.24 -1.93
C THR A 40 12.31 -12.28 -2.67
N ALA A 41 11.55 -11.84 -3.67
CA ALA A 41 10.74 -12.73 -4.49
C ALA A 41 11.64 -13.67 -5.31
N ALA A 42 11.23 -14.93 -5.45
CA ALA A 42 11.87 -15.84 -6.40
C ALA A 42 11.68 -15.33 -7.83
N PRO A 43 12.62 -15.60 -8.75
CA PRO A 43 12.44 -15.24 -10.16
C PRO A 43 11.11 -15.77 -10.71
N GLY A 44 10.30 -14.89 -11.27
CA GLY A 44 8.98 -15.24 -11.84
C GLY A 44 7.86 -15.47 -10.81
N GLN A 45 8.08 -15.27 -9.51
CA GLN A 45 7.04 -15.46 -8.48
C GLN A 45 5.82 -14.54 -8.68
N PHE A 46 6.04 -13.35 -9.22
CA PHE A 46 5.01 -12.35 -9.49
C PHE A 46 5.12 -11.87 -10.95
N PRO A 47 4.67 -12.67 -11.94
CA PRO A 47 4.94 -12.40 -13.36
C PRO A 47 4.23 -11.15 -13.90
N TYR A 48 3.18 -10.71 -13.21
CA TYR A 48 2.47 -9.46 -13.52
C TYR A 48 3.22 -8.22 -13.03
N GLN A 49 4.21 -8.34 -12.14
CA GLN A 49 4.97 -7.21 -11.61
C GLN A 49 5.85 -6.58 -12.69
N THR A 50 5.77 -5.26 -12.84
CA THR A 50 6.54 -4.51 -13.84
C THR A 50 7.36 -3.39 -13.20
N SER A 51 8.45 -3.02 -13.88
CA SER A 51 9.37 -1.95 -13.51
C SER A 51 9.32 -0.89 -14.61
N MET A 52 8.74 0.27 -14.30
CA MET A 52 8.75 1.41 -15.21
C MET A 52 10.06 2.17 -15.08
N ARG A 53 10.66 2.45 -16.23
CA ARG A 53 11.99 3.03 -16.32
C ARG A 53 11.98 4.26 -17.21
N SER A 54 12.77 5.26 -16.83
CA SER A 54 12.97 6.46 -17.65
C SER A 54 13.70 6.11 -18.95
N ALA A 55 13.79 7.07 -19.87
CA ALA A 55 14.60 6.91 -21.08
C ALA A 55 16.09 6.63 -20.77
N ALA A 56 16.58 7.07 -19.61
CA ALA A 56 17.91 6.75 -19.09
C ALA A 56 17.98 5.38 -18.38
N ASN A 57 16.95 4.54 -18.53
CA ASN A 57 16.81 3.23 -17.91
C ASN A 57 16.78 3.26 -16.37
N ALA A 58 16.40 4.37 -15.73
CA ALA A 58 16.29 4.44 -14.27
C ALA A 58 14.90 4.01 -13.80
N HIS A 59 14.81 3.07 -12.86
CA HIS A 59 13.53 2.68 -12.25
C HIS A 59 12.94 3.87 -11.49
N PHE A 60 11.67 4.17 -11.74
CA PHE A 60 10.98 5.23 -11.02
C PHE A 60 9.69 4.75 -10.36
N CYS A 61 9.01 3.74 -10.92
CA CYS A 61 7.77 3.21 -10.37
C CYS A 61 7.54 1.74 -10.74
N GLY A 62 6.69 1.07 -9.95
CA GLY A 62 6.18 -0.26 -10.24
C GLY A 62 4.79 -0.23 -10.88
N GLY A 63 4.33 -1.38 -11.39
CA GLY A 63 2.98 -1.55 -11.90
C GLY A 63 2.64 -3.03 -12.09
N PHE A 64 1.41 -3.32 -12.47
CA PHE A 64 0.91 -4.65 -12.75
C PHE A 64 0.29 -4.73 -14.16
N ILE A 65 0.60 -5.81 -14.88
CA ILE A 65 0.00 -6.11 -16.18
C ILE A 65 -1.48 -6.46 -15.96
N ILE A 66 -2.37 -5.72 -16.62
CA ILE A 66 -3.82 -6.01 -16.60
C ILE A 66 -4.22 -6.85 -17.81
N ASN A 67 -3.54 -6.63 -18.95
CA ASN A 67 -3.72 -7.39 -20.17
C ASN A 67 -2.47 -7.30 -21.04
N HIS A 68 -2.45 -8.03 -22.15
CA HIS A 68 -1.35 -8.10 -23.13
C HIS A 68 -0.89 -6.78 -23.74
N ARG A 69 -1.62 -5.69 -23.49
CA ARG A 69 -1.35 -4.37 -24.07
C ARG A 69 -1.29 -3.25 -23.04
N THR A 70 -1.53 -3.51 -21.76
CA THR A 70 -1.67 -2.46 -20.75
C THR A 70 -1.17 -2.86 -19.37
N VAL A 71 -0.35 -1.98 -18.80
CA VAL A 71 0.05 -2.00 -17.39
C VAL A 71 -0.72 -0.92 -16.65
N SER A 72 -1.15 -1.19 -15.42
CA SER A 72 -1.66 -0.18 -14.50
C SER A 72 -0.85 -0.15 -13.21
N TRP A 73 -0.94 0.96 -12.51
CA TRP A 73 -0.28 1.15 -11.22
C TRP A 73 -1.20 1.87 -10.23
N GLY A 74 -2.49 1.99 -10.56
CA GLY A 74 -3.56 2.42 -9.65
C GLY A 74 -3.57 3.89 -9.24
N VAL A 75 -2.52 4.67 -9.50
CA VAL A 75 -2.40 6.11 -9.18
C VAL A 75 -1.43 6.79 -10.13
N PRO A 76 -1.55 8.04 -10.57
CA PRO A 76 -0.56 8.65 -11.47
C PRO A 76 0.88 8.61 -10.93
N CYS A 77 1.87 8.28 -11.77
CA CYS A 77 3.25 8.08 -11.28
C CYS A 77 4.39 8.67 -12.14
N GLY A 78 4.06 9.33 -13.27
CA GLY A 78 5.02 9.98 -14.17
C GLY A 78 4.85 11.49 -14.23
N THR A 79 5.96 12.23 -14.42
CA THR A 79 6.01 13.70 -14.39
C THR A 79 5.59 14.41 -15.68
N ALA A 80 5.27 13.67 -16.75
CA ALA A 80 4.82 14.23 -18.03
C ALA A 80 3.54 13.57 -18.59
N SER A 81 3.32 12.30 -18.27
CA SER A 81 2.08 11.57 -18.55
C SER A 81 1.61 10.90 -17.27
N PRO A 82 0.83 11.60 -16.42
CA PRO A 82 0.29 11.08 -15.17
C PRO A 82 -0.87 10.11 -15.43
N ASP A 83 -0.76 9.29 -16.49
CA ASP A 83 -1.81 8.35 -16.82
C ASP A 83 -1.93 7.31 -15.70
N MET A 84 -2.99 6.50 -15.73
CA MET A 84 -3.16 5.36 -14.82
C MET A 84 -2.71 4.05 -15.49
N PHE A 85 -2.47 4.13 -16.80
CA PHE A 85 -2.25 3.03 -17.70
C PHE A 85 -1.17 3.37 -18.70
N ALA A 86 -0.33 2.39 -19.05
CA ALA A 86 0.74 2.51 -20.01
C ALA A 86 0.57 1.41 -21.06
N ARG A 87 0.62 1.79 -22.33
CA ARG A 87 0.61 0.83 -23.44
C ARG A 87 1.97 0.16 -23.57
N ILE A 88 1.97 -1.16 -23.70
CA ILE A 88 3.17 -2.01 -23.72
C ILE A 88 3.31 -2.79 -25.02
N SER A 89 2.88 -2.22 -26.15
CA SER A 89 2.87 -2.91 -27.45
C SER A 89 4.24 -3.43 -27.89
N ALA A 90 5.34 -2.80 -27.46
CA ALA A 90 6.69 -3.22 -27.79
C ALA A 90 7.11 -4.56 -27.16
N VAL A 91 6.46 -4.98 -26.06
CA VAL A 91 6.82 -6.20 -25.31
C VAL A 91 5.68 -7.23 -25.29
N ALA A 92 4.62 -7.02 -26.09
CA ALA A 92 3.43 -7.85 -26.10
C ALA A 92 3.74 -9.34 -26.38
N THR A 93 4.62 -9.63 -27.35
CA THR A 93 4.98 -11.02 -27.70
C THR A 93 5.72 -11.76 -26.58
N TRP A 94 6.55 -11.05 -25.81
CA TRP A 94 7.21 -11.63 -24.64
C TRP A 94 6.19 -11.92 -23.54
N LEU A 95 5.22 -11.04 -23.33
CA LEU A 95 4.15 -11.23 -22.35
C LEU A 95 3.27 -12.42 -22.68
N ASP A 96 2.85 -12.57 -23.94
CA ASP A 96 2.08 -13.72 -24.40
C ASP A 96 2.80 -15.05 -24.12
N ALA A 97 4.13 -15.05 -24.17
CA ALA A 97 4.95 -16.23 -23.92
C ALA A 97 5.22 -16.52 -22.43
N ASN A 98 5.05 -15.53 -21.53
CA ASN A 98 5.49 -15.61 -20.13
C ASN A 98 4.38 -15.32 -19.10
N THR A 99 3.19 -14.93 -19.55
CA THR A 99 2.02 -14.72 -18.69
C THR A 99 0.95 -15.75 -19.02
N VAL A 100 0.33 -16.30 -17.97
CA VAL A 100 -0.74 -17.28 -18.11
C VAL A 100 -2.01 -16.52 -18.50
N ASN A 101 -2.60 -16.86 -19.65
CA ASN A 101 -3.91 -16.35 -20.07
C ASN A 101 -5.01 -16.73 -19.06
#